data_AF-A0A7K2P178-F1
#
_entry.id   AF-A0A7K2P178-F1
#
_cell.length_a   1.000
_cell.length_b   1.000
_cell.length_c   1.000
_cell.angle_alpha   90.00
_cell.angle_beta   90.00
_cell.angle_gamma   90.00
#
_symmetry.space_group_name_H-M   'P 1'
#
loop_
_entity.id
_entity.type
_entity.pdbx_description
1 polymer ?
#
loop_
_entity_poly.entity_id
_entity_poly.type
_entity_poly.pdbx_seq_one_letter_code
_entity_poly.pdbx_strand_id
1 'polypeptide(L)'
;TWLTCEETEDRAGTNGYTKDHGFIFEVDPVDPHRTGAVPLTAMGRFQHEAIAVDPRRGVVYETEDAFERPFGLFYRFLPEKPLGGRGSLRAGGRLQAMRVPGVPDLSSIQETGASFDRVEWVDVPDPLADGTPIRFQDFGRGGITHAQKLEGCYWGGRSVYFVSSFAHSDEGSAADHYGQIWRYDPERRRLTLVIVFGPDTDVQLPGESPDNICLAPSGGLMVCEDGNGAQHVFGVTRRGEVYAMARGAQNIGTEEEPEWGEFAGVTFSPDGGTMYVNCYTPGTTFAVTGPWRR
;
A
#
# COMPACT_ATOMS: atom_id res chain seq x y z
N THR A 1 14.87 -11.80 -5.39
CA THR A 1 13.56 -11.85 -6.06
C THR A 1 12.81 -10.61 -5.67
N TRP A 2 11.72 -10.31 -6.34
CA TRP A 2 10.73 -9.32 -5.92
C TRP A 2 9.35 -9.99 -5.90
N LEU A 3 8.38 -9.37 -5.25
CA LEU A 3 7.01 -9.86 -5.18
C LEU A 3 6.12 -8.96 -6.03
N THR A 4 5.32 -9.56 -6.91
CA THR A 4 4.27 -8.86 -7.65
C THR A 4 2.92 -9.19 -7.04
N CYS A 5 2.04 -8.21 -7.03
CA CYS A 5 0.67 -8.32 -6.54
C CYS A 5 -0.31 -8.41 -7.72
N GLU A 6 -1.43 -9.08 -7.52
CA GLU A 6 -2.60 -8.95 -8.37
C GLU A 6 -3.66 -8.17 -7.61
N GLU A 7 -4.00 -6.99 -8.14
CA GLU A 7 -4.99 -6.07 -7.59
C GLU A 7 -6.39 -6.42 -8.12
N THR A 8 -6.84 -7.66 -7.91
CA THR A 8 -8.15 -8.12 -8.37
C THR A 8 -8.63 -9.29 -7.53
N GLU A 9 -9.94 -9.49 -7.48
CA GLU A 9 -10.55 -10.71 -6.93
C GLU A 9 -11.30 -11.50 -8.00
N ASP A 10 -10.89 -11.38 -9.25
CA ASP A 10 -11.51 -12.17 -10.30
C ASP A 10 -11.26 -13.67 -10.11
N ARG A 11 -12.27 -14.46 -10.51
CA ARG A 11 -12.22 -15.92 -10.47
C ARG A 11 -12.14 -16.50 -11.87
N ALA A 12 -11.77 -17.77 -11.95
CA ALA A 12 -11.89 -18.52 -13.18
C ALA A 12 -13.33 -18.41 -13.73
N GLY A 13 -13.45 -18.05 -15.01
CA GLY A 13 -14.73 -17.80 -15.68
C GLY A 13 -15.19 -16.33 -15.69
N THR A 14 -14.60 -15.46 -14.87
CA THR A 14 -14.82 -14.01 -14.95
C THR A 14 -13.80 -13.38 -15.90
N ASN A 15 -14.21 -12.39 -16.71
CA ASN A 15 -13.31 -11.63 -17.61
C ASN A 15 -12.38 -12.48 -18.51
N GLY A 16 -12.76 -13.73 -18.81
CA GLY A 16 -11.96 -14.66 -19.62
C GLY A 16 -10.82 -15.37 -18.86
N TYR A 17 -10.71 -15.18 -17.55
CA TYR A 17 -9.68 -15.84 -16.74
C TYR A 17 -9.91 -17.35 -16.63
N THR A 18 -8.82 -18.11 -16.69
CA THR A 18 -8.84 -19.59 -16.60
C THR A 18 -8.48 -20.11 -15.20
N LYS A 19 -8.07 -19.20 -14.31
CA LYS A 19 -7.68 -19.47 -12.92
C LYS A 19 -8.25 -18.38 -12.03
N ASP A 20 -8.30 -18.65 -10.73
CA ASP A 20 -8.58 -17.62 -9.74
C ASP A 20 -7.36 -16.69 -9.61
N HIS A 21 -7.64 -15.40 -9.44
CA HIS A 21 -6.68 -14.32 -9.28
C HIS A 21 -6.82 -13.65 -7.91
N GLY A 22 -5.92 -12.71 -7.64
CA GLY A 22 -5.81 -11.98 -6.37
C GLY A 22 -4.69 -12.53 -5.50
N PHE A 23 -3.59 -12.97 -6.10
CA PHE A 23 -2.48 -13.57 -5.39
C PHE A 23 -1.18 -12.79 -5.57
N ILE A 24 -0.27 -12.97 -4.61
CA ILE A 24 1.12 -12.54 -4.73
C ILE A 24 1.95 -13.62 -5.44
N PHE A 25 2.89 -13.20 -6.29
CA PHE A 25 3.85 -14.08 -6.95
C PHE A 25 5.29 -13.64 -6.71
N GLU A 26 6.19 -14.62 -6.54
CA GLU A 26 7.62 -14.33 -6.45
C GLU A 26 8.26 -14.35 -7.84
N VAL A 27 8.99 -13.28 -8.18
CA VAL A 27 9.63 -13.11 -9.49
C VAL A 27 11.16 -13.06 -9.34
N ASP A 28 11.85 -13.90 -10.11
CA ASP A 28 13.30 -13.76 -10.35
C ASP A 28 13.56 -12.55 -11.25
N PRO A 29 14.39 -11.58 -10.83
CA PRO A 29 14.60 -10.34 -11.57
C PRO A 29 15.36 -10.51 -12.88
N VAL A 30 16.01 -11.66 -13.12
CA VAL A 30 16.80 -11.96 -14.33
C VAL A 30 16.05 -12.90 -15.26
N ASP A 31 15.42 -13.93 -14.71
CA ASP A 31 14.73 -14.95 -15.50
C ASP A 31 13.45 -15.41 -14.76
N PRO A 32 12.29 -14.84 -15.09
CA PRO A 32 11.04 -15.09 -14.37
C PRO A 32 10.60 -16.56 -14.43
N HIS A 33 11.09 -17.36 -15.40
CA HIS A 33 10.78 -18.78 -15.46
C HIS A 33 11.41 -19.61 -14.33
N ARG A 34 12.45 -19.09 -13.66
CA ARG A 34 13.09 -19.77 -12.52
C ARG A 34 12.21 -19.85 -11.29
N THR A 35 11.37 -18.84 -11.08
CA THR A 35 10.34 -18.88 -10.05
C THR A 35 9.02 -19.38 -10.67
N GLY A 36 8.70 -19.00 -11.91
CA GLY A 36 7.45 -19.36 -12.57
C GLY A 36 6.24 -18.67 -11.93
N ALA A 37 5.07 -18.79 -12.57
CA ALA A 37 3.82 -18.21 -12.09
C ALA A 37 3.14 -19.12 -11.05
N VAL A 38 3.75 -19.22 -9.87
CA VAL A 38 3.21 -19.99 -8.73
C VAL A 38 2.64 -19.02 -7.71
N PRO A 39 1.30 -18.98 -7.50
CA PRO A 39 0.69 -18.07 -6.53
C PRO A 39 1.10 -18.46 -5.10
N LEU A 40 1.37 -17.47 -4.27
CA LEU A 40 1.66 -17.63 -2.84
C LEU A 40 0.35 -17.63 -2.05
N THR A 41 -0.45 -18.69 -2.23
CA THR A 41 -1.83 -18.74 -1.75
C THR A 41 -2.00 -18.60 -0.23
N ALA A 42 -0.99 -18.95 0.56
CA ALA A 42 -1.02 -18.77 2.02
C ALA A 42 -0.94 -17.30 2.46
N MET A 43 -0.53 -16.39 1.56
CA MET A 43 -0.54 -14.94 1.78
C MET A 43 -1.91 -14.31 1.52
N GLY A 44 -2.88 -15.11 1.06
CA GLY A 44 -4.27 -14.70 0.94
C GLY A 44 -4.69 -14.34 -0.48
N ARG A 45 -6.02 -14.29 -0.67
CA ARG A 45 -6.67 -13.92 -1.92
C ARG A 45 -7.56 -12.70 -1.74
N PHE A 46 -7.12 -11.55 -2.25
CA PHE A 46 -7.82 -10.26 -2.20
C PHE A 46 -7.20 -9.30 -3.24
N GLN A 47 -7.68 -8.05 -3.32
CA GLN A 47 -7.08 -7.01 -4.16
C GLN A 47 -5.75 -6.55 -3.54
N HIS A 48 -4.66 -7.29 -3.76
CA HIS A 48 -3.34 -6.94 -3.21
C HIS A 48 -2.80 -5.72 -3.94
N GLU A 49 -2.48 -4.67 -3.20
CA GLU A 49 -1.90 -3.47 -3.79
C GLU A 49 -0.38 -3.48 -3.62
N ALA A 50 0.09 -3.34 -2.38
CA ALA A 50 1.51 -3.28 -2.09
C ALA A 50 1.92 -4.24 -0.97
N ILE A 51 3.20 -4.60 -0.98
CA ILE A 51 3.82 -5.35 0.10
C ILE A 51 5.09 -4.70 0.62
N ALA A 52 5.39 -4.92 1.89
CA ALA A 52 6.65 -4.56 2.51
C ALA A 52 7.20 -5.71 3.36
N VAL A 53 8.47 -6.04 3.18
CA VAL A 53 9.13 -7.13 3.95
C VAL A 53 9.94 -6.53 5.10
N ASP A 54 9.68 -6.98 6.34
CA ASP A 54 10.57 -6.73 7.49
C ASP A 54 11.88 -7.52 7.27
N PRO A 55 13.02 -6.87 6.98
CA PRO A 55 14.27 -7.56 6.67
C PRO A 55 14.88 -8.26 7.88
N ARG A 56 14.42 -7.97 9.12
CA ARG A 56 14.93 -8.58 10.35
C ARG A 56 14.16 -9.83 10.74
N ARG A 57 12.86 -9.88 10.45
CA ARG A 57 11.95 -10.97 10.87
C ARG A 57 11.43 -11.81 9.72
N GLY A 58 11.52 -11.32 8.49
CA GLY A 58 10.92 -11.96 7.32
C GLY A 58 9.39 -11.87 7.29
N VAL A 59 8.78 -11.04 8.13
CA VAL A 59 7.32 -10.78 8.08
C VAL A 59 7.01 -9.96 6.84
N VAL A 60 5.95 -10.31 6.13
CA VAL A 60 5.46 -9.54 4.98
C VAL A 60 4.23 -8.76 5.43
N TYR A 61 4.14 -7.48 5.11
CA TYR A 61 2.97 -6.64 5.33
C TYR A 61 2.31 -6.39 3.99
N GLU A 62 0.99 -6.38 3.96
CA GLU A 62 0.20 -6.38 2.71
C GLU A 62 -0.99 -5.44 2.87
N THR A 63 -1.33 -4.73 1.82
CA THR A 63 -2.47 -3.81 1.75
C THR A 63 -3.53 -4.36 0.79
N GLU A 64 -4.79 -4.14 1.14
CA GLU A 64 -5.93 -4.51 0.31
C GLU A 64 -6.61 -3.26 -0.22
N ASP A 65 -6.54 -3.09 -1.54
CA ASP A 65 -7.18 -1.97 -2.22
C ASP A 65 -8.67 -2.24 -2.44
N ALA A 66 -9.43 -2.22 -1.35
CA ALA A 66 -10.88 -2.27 -1.37
C ALA A 66 -11.47 -0.95 -0.88
N PHE A 67 -12.24 -0.30 -1.75
CA PHE A 67 -12.91 0.98 -1.50
C PHE A 67 -14.44 0.87 -1.33
N GLU A 68 -15.03 -0.32 -1.54
CA GLU A 68 -16.44 -0.58 -1.23
C GLU A 68 -16.62 -1.18 0.18
N ARG A 69 -17.70 -0.84 0.89
CA ARG A 69 -17.95 -1.37 2.25
C ARG A 69 -18.18 -2.90 2.30
N PRO A 70 -17.65 -3.60 3.32
CA PRO A 70 -16.70 -3.14 4.32
C PRO A 70 -15.31 -2.95 3.69
N PHE A 71 -14.64 -1.83 3.95
CA PHE A 71 -13.40 -1.47 3.23
C PHE A 71 -12.22 -2.44 3.43
N GLY A 72 -11.08 -2.18 2.80
CA GLY A 72 -9.89 -3.01 2.88
C GLY A 72 -9.29 -3.16 4.29
N LEU A 73 -8.44 -4.18 4.44
CA LEU A 73 -7.70 -4.47 5.67
C LEU A 73 -6.19 -4.33 5.47
N PHE A 74 -5.48 -4.06 6.56
CA PHE A 74 -4.01 -4.14 6.59
C PHE A 74 -3.59 -5.48 7.17
N TYR A 75 -2.75 -6.21 6.44
CA TYR A 75 -2.36 -7.57 6.78
C TYR A 75 -0.89 -7.69 7.18
N ARG A 76 -0.59 -8.79 7.87
CA ARG A 76 0.77 -9.34 7.94
C ARG A 76 0.74 -10.84 7.71
N PHE A 77 1.70 -11.32 6.94
CA PHE A 77 2.00 -12.72 6.77
C PHE A 77 3.25 -13.12 7.56
N LEU A 78 3.13 -14.21 8.30
CA LEU A 78 4.20 -14.84 9.08
C LEU A 78 4.66 -16.12 8.38
N PRO A 79 5.76 -16.09 7.59
CA PRO A 79 6.20 -17.29 6.86
C PRO A 79 6.68 -18.39 7.81
N GLU A 80 6.50 -19.66 7.42
CA GLU A 80 7.09 -20.81 8.11
C GLU A 80 8.64 -20.85 7.98
N LYS A 81 9.17 -20.26 6.91
CA LYS A 81 10.62 -20.18 6.65
C LYS A 81 11.05 -18.72 6.42
N PRO A 82 10.98 -17.86 7.45
CA PRO A 82 11.37 -16.47 7.31
C PRO A 82 12.85 -16.38 6.96
N LEU A 83 13.23 -15.43 6.10
CA LEU A 83 14.61 -15.20 5.67
C LEU A 83 15.27 -16.42 4.99
N GLY A 84 14.49 -17.39 4.51
CA GLY A 84 14.98 -18.60 3.84
C GLY A 84 15.45 -18.40 2.39
N GLY A 85 15.44 -17.16 1.89
CA GLY A 85 15.79 -16.83 0.52
C GLY A 85 14.67 -17.17 -0.48
N ARG A 86 15.06 -17.26 -1.77
CA ARG A 86 14.13 -17.50 -2.87
C ARG A 86 13.32 -18.78 -2.67
N GLY A 87 12.02 -18.71 -2.93
CA GLY A 87 11.09 -19.84 -2.83
C GLY A 87 10.69 -20.21 -1.41
N SER A 88 11.24 -19.56 -0.38
CA SER A 88 10.94 -19.88 1.03
C SER A 88 9.48 -19.60 1.40
N LEU A 89 8.85 -18.58 0.81
CA LEU A 89 7.45 -18.22 1.04
C LEU A 89 6.47 -19.32 0.59
N ARG A 90 6.88 -20.24 -0.29
CA ARG A 90 6.07 -21.41 -0.69
C ARG A 90 5.87 -22.43 0.42
N ALA A 91 6.65 -22.33 1.50
CA ALA A 91 6.45 -23.18 2.67
C ALA A 91 5.15 -22.86 3.43
N GLY A 92 4.43 -21.79 3.03
CA GLY A 92 3.24 -21.33 3.72
C GLY A 92 3.58 -20.52 4.96
N GLY A 93 2.56 -20.26 5.77
CA GLY A 93 2.63 -19.38 6.92
C GLY A 93 1.25 -19.07 7.46
N ARG A 94 1.17 -18.04 8.29
CA ARG A 94 -0.11 -17.52 8.82
C ARG A 94 -0.34 -16.10 8.35
N LEU A 95 -1.47 -15.87 7.69
CA LEU A 95 -1.97 -14.54 7.38
C LEU A 95 -2.79 -14.01 8.56
N GLN A 96 -2.56 -12.75 8.94
CA GLN A 96 -3.26 -12.08 10.01
C GLN A 96 -3.68 -10.67 9.58
N ALA A 97 -4.86 -10.23 9.99
CA ALA A 97 -5.34 -8.87 9.78
C ALA A 97 -5.12 -8.01 11.03
N MET A 98 -4.88 -6.71 10.84
CA MET A 98 -4.65 -5.75 11.91
C MET A 98 -5.95 -5.40 12.63
N ARG A 99 -5.91 -5.41 13.97
CA ARG A 99 -6.94 -4.81 14.83
C ARG A 99 -6.31 -3.74 15.72
N VAL A 100 -6.86 -2.54 15.66
CA VAL A 100 -6.60 -1.44 16.58
C VAL A 100 -7.76 -1.40 17.59
N PRO A 101 -7.54 -1.75 18.88
CA PRO A 101 -8.62 -1.79 19.86
C PRO A 101 -9.38 -0.47 19.96
N GLY A 102 -10.69 -0.53 19.73
CA GLY A 102 -11.58 0.64 19.78
C GLY A 102 -11.60 1.51 18.51
N VAL A 103 -10.87 1.12 17.45
CA VAL A 103 -10.83 1.82 16.17
C VAL A 103 -11.24 0.85 15.05
N PRO A 104 -12.55 0.74 14.75
CA PRO A 104 -13.04 -0.14 13.69
C PRO A 104 -12.74 0.40 12.29
N ASP A 105 -12.52 1.71 12.16
CA ASP A 105 -12.29 2.41 10.90
C ASP A 105 -11.20 3.47 11.10
N LEU A 106 -10.10 3.39 10.35
CA LEU A 106 -8.97 4.31 10.45
C LEU A 106 -9.34 5.75 10.06
N SER A 107 -10.32 5.95 9.18
CA SER A 107 -10.75 7.28 8.74
C SER A 107 -11.25 8.15 9.90
N SER A 108 -11.72 7.54 10.98
CA SER A 108 -12.14 8.24 12.21
C SER A 108 -11.00 8.99 12.91
N ILE A 109 -9.73 8.71 12.56
CA ILE A 109 -8.56 9.33 13.16
C ILE A 109 -8.03 10.42 12.23
N GLN A 110 -8.10 11.68 12.68
CA GLN A 110 -7.79 12.86 11.84
C GLN A 110 -6.65 13.72 12.43
N GLU A 111 -6.09 13.33 13.58
CA GLU A 111 -5.02 14.09 14.23
C GLU A 111 -3.65 13.50 13.89
N THR A 112 -2.84 14.23 13.12
CA THR A 112 -1.46 13.84 12.85
C THR A 112 -0.70 13.65 14.17
N GLY A 113 -0.01 12.52 14.31
CA GLY A 113 0.68 12.13 15.54
C GLY A 113 -0.16 11.29 16.51
N ALA A 114 -1.47 11.15 16.27
CA ALA A 114 -2.29 10.18 17.00
C ALA A 114 -1.65 8.79 16.94
N SER A 115 -1.57 8.14 18.10
CA SER A 115 -0.88 6.85 18.21
C SER A 115 -1.64 5.87 19.08
N PHE A 116 -1.62 4.61 18.64
CA PHE A 116 -2.34 3.52 19.26
C PHE A 116 -1.35 2.43 19.63
N ASP A 117 -1.20 2.19 20.92
CA ASP A 117 -0.44 1.06 21.44
C ASP A 117 -1.28 -0.21 21.47
N ARG A 118 -0.59 -1.35 21.59
CA ARG A 118 -1.20 -2.67 21.73
C ARG A 118 -2.00 -3.10 20.51
N VAL A 119 -1.61 -2.66 19.31
CA VAL A 119 -2.13 -3.22 18.05
C VAL A 119 -2.11 -4.75 18.12
N GLU A 120 -3.24 -5.33 17.76
CA GLU A 120 -3.49 -6.77 17.72
C GLU A 120 -3.43 -7.26 16.28
N TRP A 121 -3.16 -8.55 16.13
CA TRP A 121 -3.14 -9.24 14.85
C TRP A 121 -3.96 -10.51 15.00
N VAL A 122 -5.01 -10.62 14.22
CA VAL A 122 -5.99 -11.70 14.30
C VAL A 122 -5.79 -12.62 13.10
N ASP A 123 -5.70 -13.93 13.33
CA ASP A 123 -5.57 -14.90 12.23
C ASP A 123 -6.75 -14.73 11.26
N VAL A 124 -6.44 -14.70 9.96
CA VAL A 124 -7.47 -14.73 8.92
C VAL A 124 -8.11 -16.12 8.91
N PRO A 125 -9.45 -16.24 9.06
CA PRO A 125 -10.11 -17.54 9.14
C PRO A 125 -9.91 -18.42 7.91
N ASP A 126 -10.10 -17.86 6.71
CA ASP A 126 -9.89 -18.52 5.42
C ASP A 126 -9.09 -17.59 4.47
N PRO A 127 -7.76 -17.77 4.35
CA PRO A 127 -6.95 -16.92 3.48
C PRO A 127 -7.26 -17.13 1.99
N LEU A 128 -7.82 -18.26 1.57
CA LEU A 128 -8.16 -18.47 0.15
C LEU A 128 -9.45 -17.77 -0.25
N ALA A 129 -10.23 -17.31 0.74
CA ALA A 129 -11.54 -16.73 0.54
C ALA A 129 -12.42 -17.62 -0.34
N ASP A 130 -12.44 -18.94 -0.12
CA ASP A 130 -13.11 -19.91 -1.00
C ASP A 130 -14.62 -19.60 -1.14
N GLY A 131 -15.24 -19.12 -0.05
CA GLY A 131 -16.64 -18.70 -0.03
C GLY A 131 -16.88 -17.24 0.31
N THR A 132 -16.00 -16.59 1.07
CA THR A 132 -16.22 -15.24 1.60
C THR A 132 -14.93 -14.43 1.49
N PRO A 133 -14.92 -13.28 0.78
CA PRO A 133 -13.75 -12.40 0.73
C PRO A 133 -13.29 -12.04 2.13
N ILE A 134 -11.97 -11.92 2.32
CA ILE A 134 -11.36 -11.86 3.66
C ILE A 134 -11.94 -10.72 4.50
N ARG A 135 -12.13 -9.54 3.90
CA ARG A 135 -12.73 -8.37 4.55
C ARG A 135 -14.16 -8.56 5.09
N PHE A 136 -14.88 -9.61 4.68
CA PHE A 136 -16.22 -9.96 5.16
C PHE A 136 -16.24 -11.10 6.19
N GLN A 137 -15.09 -11.73 6.48
CA GLN A 137 -15.05 -12.88 7.38
C GLN A 137 -15.24 -12.47 8.85
N ASP A 138 -15.69 -13.42 9.67
CA ASP A 138 -15.90 -13.19 11.10
C ASP A 138 -14.56 -13.26 11.87
N PHE A 139 -14.03 -12.09 12.26
CA PHE A 139 -12.85 -11.95 13.12
C PHE A 139 -13.17 -12.05 14.63
N GLY A 140 -14.39 -12.47 14.98
CA GLY A 140 -14.89 -12.64 16.34
C GLY A 140 -15.31 -11.33 17.00
N ARG A 141 -15.61 -11.39 18.31
CA ARG A 141 -16.25 -10.31 19.09
C ARG A 141 -15.53 -8.94 19.02
N GLY A 142 -14.23 -8.92 18.75
CA GLY A 142 -13.45 -7.69 18.65
C GLY A 142 -13.49 -7.03 17.26
N GLY A 143 -14.10 -7.66 16.26
CA GLY A 143 -14.14 -7.19 14.88
C GLY A 143 -12.75 -7.09 14.24
N ILE A 144 -12.61 -6.26 13.23
CA ILE A 144 -11.32 -5.95 12.60
C ILE A 144 -11.29 -4.46 12.23
N THR A 145 -10.09 -3.89 12.06
CA THR A 145 -9.93 -2.49 11.67
C THR A 145 -9.88 -2.38 10.15
N HIS A 146 -10.79 -1.59 9.59
CA HIS A 146 -10.87 -1.30 8.16
C HIS A 146 -10.27 0.07 7.84
N ALA A 147 -9.89 0.27 6.58
CA ALA A 147 -9.65 1.58 6.00
C ALA A 147 -10.02 1.55 4.51
N GLN A 148 -10.50 2.68 3.98
CA GLN A 148 -10.86 2.80 2.58
C GLN A 148 -9.61 2.98 1.71
N LYS A 149 -9.54 2.22 0.61
CA LYS A 149 -8.47 2.27 -0.41
C LYS A 149 -7.07 2.18 0.20
N LEU A 150 -6.68 1.01 0.75
CA LEU A 150 -5.34 0.83 1.32
C LEU A 150 -4.35 0.50 0.21
N GLU A 151 -3.34 1.34 0.03
CA GLU A 151 -2.48 1.27 -1.16
C GLU A 151 -1.00 1.07 -0.84
N GLY A 152 -0.11 1.95 -1.32
CA GLY A 152 1.33 1.84 -1.16
C GLY A 152 1.79 1.44 0.24
N CYS A 153 2.74 0.51 0.30
CA CYS A 153 3.29 -0.07 1.52
C CYS A 153 4.81 -0.14 1.41
N TYR A 154 5.54 0.37 2.40
CA TYR A 154 7.00 0.41 2.34
C TYR A 154 7.68 0.23 3.70
N TRP A 155 8.79 -0.51 3.72
CA TRP A 155 9.59 -0.68 4.93
C TRP A 155 10.61 0.45 5.10
N GLY A 156 10.58 1.13 6.24
CA GLY A 156 11.48 2.23 6.58
C GLY A 156 12.08 2.10 7.98
N GLY A 157 13.40 1.96 8.05
CA GLY A 157 14.14 1.85 9.33
C GLY A 157 13.74 0.60 10.12
N ARG A 158 12.76 0.73 11.02
CA ARG A 158 12.25 -0.36 11.89
C ARG A 158 10.73 -0.54 11.78
N SER A 159 10.10 0.17 10.86
CA SER A 159 8.64 0.29 10.76
C SER A 159 8.19 0.02 9.33
N VAL A 160 6.94 -0.38 9.19
CA VAL A 160 6.24 -0.35 7.91
C VAL A 160 5.40 0.92 7.85
N TYR A 161 5.35 1.53 6.68
CA TYR A 161 4.47 2.63 6.33
C TYR A 161 3.45 2.11 5.33
N PHE A 162 2.21 2.56 5.44
CA PHE A 162 1.16 2.22 4.48
C PHE A 162 0.21 3.39 4.28
N VAL A 163 -0.46 3.40 3.14
CA VAL A 163 -1.34 4.49 2.73
C VAL A 163 -2.80 4.06 2.80
N SER A 164 -3.67 5.00 3.17
CA SER A 164 -5.11 4.97 2.86
C SER A 164 -5.37 6.17 1.96
N SER A 165 -5.70 5.92 0.70
CA SER A 165 -5.72 6.91 -0.38
C SER A 165 -6.73 8.01 -0.14
N PHE A 166 -7.92 7.63 0.33
CA PHE A 166 -8.98 8.56 0.67
C PHE A 166 -9.96 7.89 1.62
N ALA A 167 -10.88 8.70 2.13
CA ALA A 167 -12.07 8.23 2.79
C ALA A 167 -13.23 9.18 2.46
N HIS A 168 -14.37 8.60 2.12
CA HIS A 168 -15.59 9.33 1.79
C HIS A 168 -16.75 8.85 2.65
N SER A 169 -17.32 9.76 3.43
CA SER A 169 -18.36 9.46 4.43
C SER A 169 -19.72 9.17 3.81
N ASP A 170 -19.96 9.61 2.57
CA ASP A 170 -21.12 9.24 1.75
C ASP A 170 -21.04 7.81 1.20
N GLU A 171 -19.84 7.31 0.93
CA GLU A 171 -19.53 5.88 0.70
C GLU A 171 -19.43 5.08 2.02
N GLY A 172 -19.50 5.83 3.12
CA GLY A 172 -19.67 5.36 4.46
C GLY A 172 -18.40 5.31 5.29
N SER A 173 -17.28 5.90 4.91
CA SER A 173 -16.19 6.09 5.88
C SER A 173 -16.64 6.86 7.12
N ALA A 174 -16.00 6.62 8.27
CA ALA A 174 -16.34 7.30 9.53
C ALA A 174 -16.04 8.81 9.51
N ALA A 175 -15.14 9.26 8.65
CA ALA A 175 -14.91 10.67 8.33
C ALA A 175 -14.29 10.80 6.92
N ASP A 176 -14.27 12.03 6.40
CA ASP A 176 -13.64 12.33 5.12
C ASP A 176 -12.13 12.60 5.28
N HIS A 177 -11.32 12.14 4.33
CA HIS A 177 -9.95 12.60 4.12
C HIS A 177 -9.50 12.34 2.68
N TYR A 178 -8.50 13.08 2.24
CA TYR A 178 -7.90 12.97 0.89
C TYR A 178 -6.59 12.17 0.89
N GLY A 179 -6.29 11.53 2.02
CA GLY A 179 -5.18 10.61 2.15
C GLY A 179 -4.64 10.53 3.56
N GLN A 180 -4.13 9.38 3.93
CA GLN A 180 -3.45 9.15 5.20
C GLN A 180 -2.21 8.30 4.99
N ILE A 181 -1.13 8.66 5.69
CA ILE A 181 0.06 7.82 5.78
C ILE A 181 0.20 7.35 7.21
N TRP A 182 0.13 6.05 7.39
CA TRP A 182 0.25 5.38 8.67
C TRP A 182 1.64 4.76 8.83
N ARG A 183 2.13 4.72 10.06
CA ARG A 183 3.37 4.01 10.43
C ARG A 183 3.10 3.01 11.53
N TYR A 184 3.46 1.76 11.30
CA TYR A 184 3.43 0.70 12.29
C TYR A 184 4.84 0.28 12.74
N ASP A 185 5.12 0.37 14.05
CA ASP A 185 6.33 -0.16 14.69
C ASP A 185 6.02 -1.54 15.31
N PRO A 186 6.48 -2.65 14.69
CA PRO A 186 6.23 -4.00 15.20
C PRO A 186 6.88 -4.29 16.55
N GLU A 187 7.97 -3.62 16.92
CA GLU A 187 8.62 -3.84 18.21
C GLU A 187 7.83 -3.23 19.36
N ARG A 188 7.15 -2.11 19.10
CA ARG A 188 6.28 -1.45 20.08
C ARG A 188 4.82 -1.88 19.97
N ARG A 189 4.43 -2.56 18.88
CA ARG A 189 3.03 -2.77 18.49
C ARG A 189 2.26 -1.45 18.50
N ARG A 190 2.85 -0.43 17.88
CA ARG A 190 2.31 0.93 17.85
C ARG A 190 2.00 1.35 16.42
N LEU A 191 0.75 1.76 16.19
CA LEU A 191 0.33 2.46 14.98
C LEU A 191 0.39 3.97 15.24
N THR A 192 0.81 4.76 14.26
CA THR A 192 0.85 6.23 14.34
C THR A 192 0.40 6.83 13.02
N LEU A 193 -0.52 7.79 13.04
CA LEU A 193 -0.87 8.59 11.88
C LEU A 193 0.26 9.61 11.64
N VAL A 194 0.93 9.54 10.50
CA VAL A 194 2.10 10.37 10.17
C VAL A 194 1.70 11.60 9.38
N ILE A 195 0.78 11.44 8.42
CA ILE A 195 0.23 12.50 7.58
C ILE A 195 -1.25 12.24 7.43
N VAL A 196 -2.04 13.31 7.42
CA VAL A 196 -3.40 13.33 6.91
C VAL A 196 -3.52 14.49 5.93
N PHE A 197 -4.01 14.19 4.74
CA PHE A 197 -4.45 15.17 3.77
C PHE A 197 -5.93 15.43 4.06
N GLY A 198 -6.24 16.60 4.60
CA GLY A 198 -7.60 16.97 5.03
C GLY A 198 -8.38 17.74 3.96
N PRO A 199 -9.66 18.07 4.19
CA PRO A 199 -10.46 18.91 3.28
C PRO A 199 -9.98 20.35 3.13
N ASP A 200 -9.16 20.83 4.07
CA ASP A 200 -8.45 22.10 3.93
C ASP A 200 -7.24 22.00 2.97
N THR A 201 -6.93 20.79 2.50
CA THR A 201 -6.05 20.54 1.36
C THR A 201 -6.94 20.65 0.13
N ASP A 202 -6.84 21.77 -0.58
CA ASP A 202 -7.61 22.00 -1.81
C ASP A 202 -7.38 20.82 -2.78
N VAL A 203 -8.46 20.17 -3.20
CA VAL A 203 -8.46 19.00 -4.11
C VAL A 203 -7.99 19.33 -5.52
N GLN A 204 -7.93 20.61 -5.88
CA GLN A 204 -7.29 21.11 -7.10
C GLN A 204 -5.81 21.46 -6.86
N LEU A 205 -5.37 21.45 -5.60
CA LEU A 205 -3.99 21.61 -5.19
C LEU A 205 -3.36 20.24 -4.88
N PRO A 206 -2.02 20.18 -4.84
CA PRO A 206 -1.32 18.95 -4.57
C PRO A 206 -1.73 18.34 -3.20
N GLY A 207 -2.10 17.06 -3.13
CA GLY A 207 -2.31 16.29 -1.90
C GLY A 207 -3.52 15.33 -1.87
N GLU A 208 -4.01 14.82 -3.00
CA GLU A 208 -5.19 13.93 -3.07
C GLU A 208 -4.80 12.52 -3.54
N SER A 209 -5.40 11.50 -2.94
CA SER A 209 -5.21 10.08 -3.30
C SER A 209 -3.73 9.70 -3.38
N PRO A 210 -2.95 9.88 -2.29
CA PRO A 210 -1.64 9.29 -2.21
C PRO A 210 -1.78 7.79 -2.40
N ASP A 211 -0.92 7.22 -3.22
CA ASP A 211 -0.85 5.79 -3.47
C ASP A 211 0.58 5.33 -3.19
N ASN A 212 1.43 5.33 -4.21
CA ASN A 212 2.68 4.61 -4.14
C ASN A 212 3.72 5.36 -3.30
N ILE A 213 4.36 4.66 -2.35
CA ILE A 213 5.35 5.26 -1.45
C ILE A 213 6.70 4.55 -1.49
N CYS A 214 7.77 5.32 -1.30
CA CYS A 214 9.09 4.75 -1.01
C CYS A 214 9.89 5.57 0.00
N LEU A 215 10.88 4.94 0.63
CA LEU A 215 11.79 5.64 1.52
C LEU A 215 12.81 6.47 0.72
N ALA A 216 12.85 7.77 0.96
CA ALA A 216 13.87 8.64 0.41
C ALA A 216 15.23 8.42 1.11
N PRO A 217 16.39 8.63 0.43
CA PRO A 217 17.72 8.53 1.04
C PRO A 217 17.95 9.49 2.22
N SER A 218 17.24 10.63 2.26
CA SER A 218 17.20 11.56 3.40
C SER A 218 16.44 10.97 4.61
N GLY A 219 15.72 9.86 4.43
CA GLY A 219 14.92 9.14 5.41
C GLY A 219 13.51 9.70 5.61
N GLY A 220 13.04 10.56 4.71
CA GLY A 220 11.62 10.85 4.51
C GLY A 220 10.94 9.80 3.59
N LEU A 221 9.75 10.11 3.10
CA LEU A 221 9.07 9.34 2.05
C LEU A 221 9.03 10.14 0.75
N MET A 222 9.01 9.43 -0.39
CA MET A 222 8.39 9.93 -1.61
C MET A 222 7.01 9.31 -1.72
N VAL A 223 6.04 10.09 -2.18
CA VAL A 223 4.63 9.73 -2.26
C VAL A 223 4.14 10.12 -3.64
N CYS A 224 3.67 9.16 -4.43
CA CYS A 224 2.99 9.42 -5.69
C CYS A 224 1.50 9.65 -5.43
N GLU A 225 0.89 10.46 -6.29
CA GLU A 225 -0.57 10.62 -6.36
C GLU A 225 -1.17 9.78 -7.50
N ASP A 226 -2.39 9.32 -7.23
CA ASP A 226 -3.37 8.76 -8.17
C ASP A 226 -4.73 9.48 -7.96
N GLY A 227 -4.70 10.82 -8.09
CA GLY A 227 -5.89 11.67 -7.94
C GLY A 227 -6.63 11.92 -9.26
N ASN A 228 -7.70 12.72 -9.24
CA ASN A 228 -8.34 13.20 -10.48
C ASN A 228 -7.77 14.53 -11.00
N GLY A 229 -6.89 15.16 -10.22
CA GLY A 229 -6.31 16.47 -10.51
C GLY A 229 -4.93 16.41 -11.15
N ALA A 230 -4.15 17.47 -10.91
CA ALA A 230 -2.74 17.48 -11.27
C ALA A 230 -1.98 16.45 -10.43
N GLN A 231 -1.25 15.56 -11.09
CA GLN A 231 -0.50 14.50 -10.42
C GLN A 231 0.88 14.97 -9.99
N HIS A 232 1.25 14.68 -8.74
CA HIS A 232 2.56 15.00 -8.19
C HIS A 232 3.30 13.77 -7.68
N VAL A 233 4.60 13.97 -7.50
CA VAL A 233 5.37 13.24 -6.50
C VAL A 233 5.62 14.23 -5.37
N PHE A 234 5.21 13.89 -4.15
CA PHE A 234 5.60 14.61 -2.94
C PHE A 234 6.82 14.01 -2.28
N GLY A 235 7.58 14.86 -1.61
CA GLY A 235 8.41 14.43 -0.50
C GLY A 235 7.71 14.69 0.83
N VAL A 236 7.84 13.74 1.75
CA VAL A 236 7.45 13.88 3.16
C VAL A 236 8.69 13.78 4.01
N THR A 237 9.05 14.85 4.72
CA THR A 237 10.24 14.84 5.59
C THR A 237 10.02 14.00 6.83
N ARG A 238 11.10 13.65 7.56
CA ARG A 238 11.02 12.97 8.87
C ARG A 238 10.19 13.73 9.91
N ARG A 239 9.98 15.03 9.72
CA ARG A 239 9.19 15.88 10.61
C ARG A 239 7.73 16.01 10.18
N GLY A 240 7.33 15.34 9.09
CA GLY A 240 5.97 15.39 8.55
C GLY A 240 5.70 16.61 7.66
N GLU A 241 6.73 17.34 7.23
CA GLU A 241 6.56 18.41 6.23
C GLU A 241 6.39 17.79 4.85
N VAL A 242 5.33 18.19 4.15
CA VAL A 242 5.03 17.78 2.78
C VAL A 242 5.49 18.86 1.81
N TYR A 243 6.16 18.48 0.72
CA TYR A 243 6.56 19.40 -0.33
C TYR A 243 6.41 18.76 -1.71
N ALA A 244 5.97 19.53 -2.71
CA ALA A 244 5.93 19.07 -4.10
C ALA A 244 7.36 18.86 -4.62
N MET A 245 7.67 17.63 -5.02
CA MET A 245 8.96 17.26 -5.59
C MET A 245 8.92 17.32 -7.13
N ALA A 246 7.87 16.79 -7.73
CA ALA A 246 7.62 16.86 -9.17
C ALA A 246 6.12 17.00 -9.45
N ARG A 247 5.79 17.53 -10.63
CA ARG A 247 4.43 17.61 -11.17
C ARG A 247 4.41 17.02 -12.58
N GLY A 248 3.36 16.26 -12.90
CA GLY A 248 3.09 15.80 -14.25
C GLY A 248 2.91 16.98 -15.20
N ALA A 249 3.74 17.04 -16.24
CA ALA A 249 3.64 18.05 -17.29
C ALA A 249 3.06 17.49 -18.60
N GLN A 250 2.93 16.16 -18.69
CA GLN A 250 2.41 15.47 -19.86
C GLN A 250 0.88 15.49 -19.81
N ASN A 251 0.27 16.32 -20.64
CA ASN A 251 -1.17 16.30 -20.85
C ASN A 251 -1.54 15.04 -21.66
N ILE A 252 -2.37 14.18 -21.10
CA ILE A 252 -2.90 12.97 -21.75
C ILE A 252 -4.35 13.14 -22.24
N GLY A 253 -4.99 14.26 -21.90
CA GLY A 253 -6.31 14.66 -22.36
C GLY A 253 -6.26 15.56 -23.60
N THR A 254 -7.10 16.60 -23.61
CA THR A 254 -7.17 17.61 -24.68
C THR A 254 -6.64 18.96 -24.22
N GLU A 255 -6.51 19.94 -25.12
CA GLU A 255 -6.11 21.30 -24.71
C GLU A 255 -7.20 21.98 -23.86
N GLU A 256 -8.48 21.70 -24.16
CA GLU A 256 -9.64 22.24 -23.47
C GLU A 256 -9.94 21.52 -22.14
N GLU A 257 -9.65 20.22 -22.08
CA GLU A 257 -9.85 19.34 -20.93
C GLU A 257 -8.54 18.58 -20.66
N PRO A 258 -7.57 19.21 -19.99
CA PRO A 258 -6.29 18.59 -19.71
C PRO A 258 -6.40 17.54 -18.60
N GLU A 259 -5.65 16.45 -18.77
CA GLU A 259 -5.57 15.34 -17.82
C GLU A 259 -4.10 14.94 -17.64
N TRP A 260 -3.76 14.35 -16.50
CA TRP A 260 -2.40 13.92 -16.18
C TRP A 260 -2.44 12.49 -15.67
N GLY A 261 -1.58 11.62 -16.20
CA GLY A 261 -1.47 10.24 -15.74
C GLY A 261 -0.87 10.16 -14.34
N GLU A 262 -1.37 9.23 -13.54
CA GLU A 262 -0.88 8.89 -12.20
C GLU A 262 0.64 8.61 -12.20
N PHE A 263 1.28 8.91 -11.08
CA PHE A 263 2.63 8.47 -10.83
C PHE A 263 2.63 7.16 -10.04
N ALA A 264 3.50 6.22 -10.38
CA ALA A 264 3.58 4.92 -9.72
C ALA A 264 5.01 4.36 -9.72
N GLY A 265 5.25 3.40 -8.83
CA GLY A 265 6.51 2.66 -8.73
C GLY A 265 7.72 3.52 -8.40
N VAL A 266 7.57 4.51 -7.51
CA VAL A 266 8.69 5.35 -7.07
C VAL A 266 9.69 4.52 -6.28
N THR A 267 10.98 4.62 -6.61
CA THR A 267 12.05 3.91 -5.89
C THR A 267 13.40 4.60 -6.08
N PHE A 268 14.38 4.24 -5.26
CA PHE A 268 15.74 4.76 -5.35
C PHE A 268 16.72 3.67 -5.77
N SER A 269 17.73 4.05 -6.55
CA SER A 269 18.91 3.23 -6.78
C SER A 269 19.57 2.85 -5.46
N PRO A 270 20.28 1.71 -5.36
CA PRO A 270 20.91 1.27 -4.12
C PRO A 270 21.91 2.28 -3.50
N ASP A 271 22.55 3.11 -4.34
CA ASP A 271 23.44 4.19 -3.90
C ASP A 271 22.70 5.49 -3.52
N GLY A 272 21.38 5.53 -3.72
CA GLY A 272 20.50 6.68 -3.48
C GLY A 272 20.80 7.89 -4.37
N GLY A 273 21.47 7.72 -5.50
CA GLY A 273 21.82 8.80 -6.44
C GLY A 273 20.74 9.10 -7.49
N THR A 274 19.89 8.11 -7.78
CA THR A 274 18.84 8.20 -8.80
C THR A 274 17.50 7.76 -8.22
N MET A 275 16.48 8.60 -8.38
CA MET A 275 15.09 8.21 -8.18
C MET A 275 14.52 7.72 -9.51
N TYR A 276 13.86 6.58 -9.50
CA TYR A 276 13.04 6.09 -10.61
C TYR A 276 11.57 6.29 -10.25
N VAL A 277 10.77 6.73 -11.20
CA VAL A 277 9.32 6.85 -11.05
C VAL A 277 8.66 6.69 -12.41
N ASN A 278 7.48 6.09 -12.46
CA ASN A 278 6.72 5.89 -13.69
C ASN A 278 5.51 6.81 -13.71
N CYS A 279 5.15 7.30 -14.90
CA CYS A 279 3.82 7.82 -15.18
C CYS A 279 3.07 6.73 -15.95
N TYR A 280 2.01 6.17 -15.35
CA TYR A 280 1.39 4.93 -15.82
C TYR A 280 0.78 5.08 -17.21
N THR A 281 0.05 6.19 -17.44
CA THR A 281 -0.45 6.58 -18.76
C THR A 281 0.29 7.83 -19.23
N PRO A 282 1.04 7.80 -20.36
CA PRO A 282 1.05 6.77 -21.40
C PRO A 282 2.14 5.70 -21.25
N GLY A 283 2.75 5.56 -20.07
CA GLY A 283 3.78 4.55 -19.81
C GLY A 283 5.19 5.09 -19.97
N THR A 284 5.53 6.12 -19.18
CA THR A 284 6.86 6.76 -19.21
C THR A 284 7.61 6.52 -17.90
N THR A 285 8.82 5.97 -17.98
CA THR A 285 9.73 5.86 -16.83
C THR A 285 10.72 7.01 -16.81
N PHE A 286 10.81 7.71 -15.68
CA PHE A 286 11.78 8.77 -15.43
C PHE A 286 12.94 8.27 -14.56
N ALA A 287 14.15 8.69 -14.88
CA ALA A 287 15.33 8.55 -14.02
C ALA A 287 15.81 9.94 -13.62
N VAL A 288 15.54 10.33 -12.38
CA VAL A 288 15.84 11.66 -11.85
C VAL A 288 17.10 11.58 -10.99
N THR A 289 18.11 12.37 -11.33
CA THR A 289 19.34 12.50 -10.53
C THR A 289 19.30 13.78 -9.71
N GLY A 290 19.88 13.77 -8.52
CA GLY A 290 19.85 14.95 -7.67
C GLY A 290 20.55 14.75 -6.32
N PRO A 291 20.68 15.83 -5.52
CA PRO A 291 21.20 15.73 -4.16
C PRO A 291 20.13 15.19 -3.19
N TRP A 292 19.85 13.88 -3.24
CA TRP A 292 18.80 13.24 -2.41
C TRP A 292 19.11 13.10 -0.92
N ARG A 293 20.37 13.33 -0.53
CA ARG A 293 20.86 13.16 0.85
C ARG A 293 20.82 14.46 1.66
N ARG A 294 20.27 15.54 1.11
CA ARG A 294 20.15 16.83 1.77
C ARG A 294 18.79 16.99 2.44
#